data_AF-A0A967E3C4-F1
#
_entry.id   AF-A0A967E3C4-F1
#
_cell.length_a   1.000
_cell.length_b   1.000
_cell.length_c   1.000
_cell.angle_alpha   90.00
_cell.angle_beta   90.00
_cell.angle_gamma   90.00
#
_symmetry.space_group_name_H-M   'P 1'
#
loop_
_entity.id
_entity.type
_entity.pdbx_description
1 polymer ?
#
loop_
_entity_poly.entity_id
_entity_poly.type
_entity_poly.pdbx_seq_one_letter_code
_entity_poly.pdbx_strand_id
1 'polypeptide(L)'
;DVRERLGPPHTAKTPALGGDSLWTYRFALSEQELTPWNPTFVADASNSVTSLMGRGAEGGGKPTLYCYRYLLTFSEEKVLKQWKREECVPGTRETLTSK
;
A
#
# COMPACT_ATOMS: atom_id res chain seq x y z
N ASP A 1 16.21 -6.37 -4.32
CA ASP A 1 14.90 -6.22 -5.00
C ASP A 1 13.77 -5.51 -4.27
N VAL A 2 13.15 -6.02 -3.18
CA VAL A 2 11.92 -5.37 -2.64
C VAL A 2 12.15 -3.91 -2.24
N ARG A 3 13.25 -3.60 -1.53
CA ARG A 3 13.60 -2.22 -1.15
C ARG A 3 13.95 -1.32 -2.33
N GLU A 4 14.48 -1.89 -3.41
CA GLU A 4 14.79 -1.12 -4.63
C GLU A 4 13.50 -0.71 -5.34
N ARG A 5 12.47 -1.57 -5.33
CA ARG A 5 11.18 -1.31 -5.99
C ARG A 5 10.25 -0.43 -5.15
N LEU A 6 10.19 -0.67 -3.84
CA LEU A 6 9.21 -0.04 -2.94
C LEU A 6 9.81 1.01 -2.02
N GLY A 7 11.13 1.18 -2.02
CA GLY A 7 11.84 2.01 -1.06
C GLY A 7 11.95 1.35 0.33
N PRO A 8 12.32 2.12 1.37
CA PRO A 8 12.39 1.60 2.73
C PRO A 8 10.99 1.26 3.28
N PRO A 9 10.86 0.19 4.09
CA PRO A 9 9.60 -0.12 4.75
C PRO A 9 9.27 0.93 5.82
N HIS A 10 7.98 1.14 6.08
CA HIS A 10 7.50 2.03 7.13
C HIS A 10 7.89 1.51 8.53
N THR A 11 7.88 0.19 8.71
CA THR A 11 8.46 -0.46 9.88
C THR A 11 9.16 -1.75 9.47
N ALA A 12 10.26 -2.08 10.15
CA ALA A 12 10.95 -3.35 10.02
C ALA A 12 11.22 -3.89 11.41
N LYS A 13 10.63 -5.04 11.75
CA LYS A 13 10.84 -5.72 13.03
C LYS A 13 11.69 -6.96 12.78
N THR A 14 12.82 -7.05 13.48
CA THR A 14 13.67 -8.23 13.49
C THR A 14 13.80 -8.69 14.95
N PRO A 15 13.51 -9.96 15.28
CA PRO A 15 13.68 -10.47 16.64
C PRO A 15 15.15 -10.39 17.07
N ALA A 16 15.39 -10.09 18.35
CA ALA A 16 16.74 -9.88 18.88
C ALA A 16 17.60 -11.17 18.90
N LEU A 17 16.98 -12.34 18.89
CA LEU A 17 17.64 -13.66 18.97
C LEU A 17 17.74 -14.37 17.61
N GLY A 18 17.51 -13.66 16.50
CA GLY A 18 17.44 -14.26 15.17
C GLY A 18 16.03 -14.71 14.77
N GLY A 19 15.88 -15.22 13.55
CA GLY A 19 14.59 -15.60 12.96
C GLY A 19 13.99 -14.62 11.95
N ASP A 20 12.72 -14.85 11.62
CA ASP A 20 12.01 -14.16 10.56
C ASP A 20 11.85 -12.65 10.87
N SER A 21 12.07 -11.81 9.86
CA SER A 21 11.86 -10.37 9.96
C SER A 21 10.55 -9.96 9.28
N LEU A 22 9.81 -9.06 9.92
CA LEU A 22 8.54 -8.55 9.43
C LEU A 22 8.70 -7.11 8.96
N TRP A 23 8.47 -6.87 7.67
CA TRP A 23 8.47 -5.54 7.08
C TRP A 23 7.06 -5.10 6.76
N THR A 24 6.79 -3.82 7.01
CA THR A 24 5.48 -3.21 6.79
C THR A 24 5.61 -2.06 5.80
N TYR A 25 4.85 -2.12 4.70
CA TYR A 25 4.63 -1.00 3.81
C TYR A 25 3.20 -0.50 3.91
N ARG A 26 2.97 0.81 3.76
CA ARG A 26 1.65 1.41 3.74
C ARG A 26 1.47 2.17 2.43
N PHE A 27 0.30 2.04 1.82
CA PHE A 27 -0.06 2.74 0.60
C PHE A 27 -1.49 3.27 0.73
N ALA A 28 -1.72 4.48 0.23
CA ALA A 28 -3.06 4.98 -0.03
C ALA A 28 -3.41 4.59 -1.47
N LEU A 29 -4.43 3.75 -1.64
CA LEU A 29 -4.88 3.24 -2.93
C LEU A 29 -6.29 3.74 -3.21
N SER A 30 -6.53 4.21 -4.43
CA SER A 30 -7.85 4.56 -4.93
C SER A 30 -8.64 3.32 -5.37
N GLU A 31 -9.95 3.44 -5.55
CA GLU A 31 -10.78 2.35 -6.10
C GLU A 31 -10.23 1.80 -7.43
N GLN A 32 -9.72 2.68 -8.30
CA GLN A 32 -9.18 2.31 -9.61
C GLN A 32 -7.92 1.44 -9.50
N GLU A 33 -7.10 1.64 -8.47
CA GLU A 33 -5.90 0.83 -8.20
C GLU A 33 -6.24 -0.52 -7.55
N LEU A 34 -7.43 -0.66 -6.98
CA LEU A 34 -7.92 -1.90 -6.38
C LEU A 34 -8.64 -2.79 -7.38
N THR A 35 -9.19 -2.22 -8.46
CA THR A 35 -9.83 -3.01 -9.52
C THR A 35 -8.79 -3.85 -10.26
N PRO A 36 -8.97 -5.18 -10.37
CA PRO A 36 -8.09 -6.02 -11.17
C PRO A 36 -8.12 -5.52 -12.63
N TRP A 37 -6.92 -5.28 -13.16
CA TRP A 37 -6.61 -4.71 -14.48
C TRP A 37 -7.67 -5.00 -15.55
N ASN A 38 -8.41 -3.99 -15.99
CA ASN A 38 -9.22 -4.07 -17.20
C ASN A 38 -8.34 -3.59 -18.38
N PRO A 39 -7.96 -4.47 -19.33
CA PRO A 39 -7.00 -4.13 -20.40
C PRO A 39 -7.51 -3.06 -21.39
N THR A 40 -8.74 -2.56 -21.25
CA THR A 40 -9.30 -1.45 -22.04
C THR A 40 -8.71 -0.08 -21.70
N PHE A 41 -7.93 0.07 -20.62
CA PHE A 41 -7.38 1.37 -20.19
C PHE A 41 -6.35 2.00 -21.14
N VAL A 42 -5.71 1.23 -22.03
CA VAL A 42 -4.73 1.79 -22.98
C VAL A 42 -5.40 2.69 -24.03
N ALA A 43 -6.72 2.59 -24.21
CA ALA A 43 -7.47 3.45 -25.13
C ALA A 43 -7.87 4.81 -24.55
N ASP A 44 -8.00 4.94 -23.21
CA ASP A 44 -8.48 6.17 -22.55
C ASP A 44 -7.36 7.04 -21.95
N ALA A 45 -6.14 6.52 -21.82
CA ALA A 45 -5.00 7.26 -21.26
C ALA A 45 -4.51 8.42 -22.15
N SER A 46 -5.00 8.54 -23.39
CA SER A 46 -4.78 9.72 -24.25
C SER A 46 -5.61 10.93 -23.80
N ASN A 47 -6.64 10.76 -22.96
CA ASN A 47 -7.54 11.84 -22.53
C ASN A 47 -7.28 12.36 -21.10
N SER A 48 -6.43 11.71 -20.30
CA SER A 48 -6.31 12.02 -18.86
C SER A 48 -5.15 12.94 -18.46
N VAL A 49 -4.29 13.36 -19.40
CA VAL A 49 -3.13 14.24 -19.10
C VAL A 49 -3.55 15.69 -18.83
N THR A 50 -4.83 16.05 -19.05
CA THR A 50 -5.32 17.43 -18.88
C THR A 50 -5.74 17.79 -17.44
N SER A 51 -5.80 16.84 -16.48
CA SER A 51 -6.38 17.13 -15.15
C SER A 51 -5.38 17.59 -14.07
N LEU A 52 -4.08 17.62 -14.36
CA LEU A 52 -3.04 18.01 -13.39
C LEU A 52 -2.60 19.48 -13.46
N MET A 53 -3.20 20.30 -14.34
CA MET A 53 -2.99 21.75 -14.34
C MET A 53 -4.31 22.47 -14.07
N GLY A 54 -4.33 23.20 -12.96
CA GLY A 54 -5.55 23.65 -12.31
C GLY A 54 -6.47 24.52 -13.16
N ARG A 55 -7.76 24.25 -13.04
CA ARG A 55 -8.84 25.22 -12.89
C ARG A 55 -10.11 24.47 -12.54
N GLY A 56 -10.93 25.09 -11.68
CA GLY A 56 -12.11 24.48 -11.09
C GLY A 56 -13.02 23.77 -12.10
N ALA A 57 -13.41 22.55 -11.74
CA ALA A 57 -14.61 21.90 -12.22
C ALA A 57 -15.29 21.28 -10.99
N GLU A 58 -16.30 21.98 -10.47
CA GLU A 58 -17.32 21.41 -9.61
C GLU A 58 -17.93 20.21 -10.35
N GLY A 59 -17.79 18.99 -9.81
CA GLY A 59 -18.48 17.80 -10.34
C GLY A 59 -17.69 16.49 -10.28
N GLY A 60 -16.36 16.53 -10.16
CA GLY A 60 -15.54 15.31 -9.94
C GLY A 60 -15.24 15.14 -8.45
N GLY A 61 -15.99 14.29 -7.75
CA GLY A 61 -15.72 13.98 -6.34
C GLY A 61 -14.25 13.59 -6.13
N LYS A 62 -13.62 14.09 -5.05
CA LYS A 62 -12.25 13.69 -4.69
C LYS A 62 -12.19 12.15 -4.65
N PRO A 63 -11.18 11.51 -5.27
CA PRO A 63 -11.09 10.06 -5.26
C PRO A 63 -10.99 9.56 -3.82
N THR A 64 -11.85 8.61 -3.46
CA THR A 64 -11.77 7.91 -2.18
C THR A 64 -10.46 7.14 -2.13
N LEU A 65 -9.65 7.39 -1.10
CA LEU A 65 -8.39 6.68 -0.87
C LEU A 65 -8.55 5.73 0.31
N TYR A 66 -8.23 4.47 0.07
CA TYR A 66 -8.18 3.41 1.06
C TYR A 66 -6.74 3.21 1.51
N CYS A 67 -6.51 3.15 2.82
CA CYS A 67 -5.19 2.83 3.34
C CYS A 67 -5.04 1.31 3.40
N TYR A 68 -3.99 0.79 2.77
CA TYR A 68 -3.59 -0.60 2.88
C TYR A 68 -2.20 -0.75 3.46
N ARG A 69 -2.02 -1.81 4.24
CA ARG A 69 -0.76 -2.24 4.82
C ARG A 69 -0.37 -3.60 4.24
N TYR A 70 0.84 -3.67 3.71
CA TYR A 70 1.46 -4.89 3.21
C TYR A 70 2.46 -5.38 4.25
N LEU A 71 2.24 -6.59 4.74
CA LEU A 71 3.07 -7.26 5.73
C LEU A 71 3.88 -8.34 5.02
N LEU A 72 5.19 -8.16 4.97
CA LEU A 72 6.12 -9.05 4.29
C LEU A 72 6.99 -9.74 5.34
N THR A 73 6.93 -11.06 5.40
CA THR A 73 7.75 -11.89 6.30
C THR A 73 8.93 -12.45 5.52
N PHE A 74 10.13 -12.06 5.92
CA PHE A 74 11.38 -12.55 5.36
C PHE A 74 12.01 -13.56 6.30
N SER A 75 12.62 -14.61 5.76
CA SER A 75 13.47 -15.54 6.49
C SER A 75 14.69 -14.83 7.10
N GLU A 76 15.43 -15.55 7.94
CA GLU A 76 16.69 -15.07 8.49
C GLU A 76 17.71 -14.75 7.38
N GLU A 77 17.72 -15.55 6.31
CA GLU A 77 18.50 -15.39 5.07
C GLU A 77 17.96 -14.29 4.14
N LYS A 78 16.99 -13.48 4.61
CA LYS A 78 16.39 -12.35 3.88
C LYS A 78 15.63 -12.73 2.61
N VAL A 79 15.06 -13.94 2.58
CA VAL A 79 14.18 -14.41 1.49
C VAL A 79 12.72 -14.19 1.89
N LEU A 80 11.91 -13.60 1.01
CA LEU A 80 10.48 -13.40 1.28
C LEU A 80 9.76 -14.75 1.36
N LYS A 81 9.23 -15.11 2.54
CA LYS A 81 8.51 -16.36 2.79
C LYS A 81 7.00 -16.21 2.56
N GLN A 82 6.44 -15.10 3.03
CA GLN A 82 5.00 -14.85 2.99
C GLN A 82 4.74 -13.35 2.90
N TRP A 83 3.64 -12.97 2.25
CA TRP A 83 3.12 -11.62 2.34
C TRP A 83 1.60 -11.62 2.46
N LYS A 84 1.04 -10.57 3.06
CA LYS A 84 -0.40 -10.32 3.09
C LYS A 84 -0.70 -8.83 2.98
N ARG A 85 -1.89 -8.52 2.48
CA ARG A 85 -2.46 -7.16 2.41
C ARG A 85 -3.62 -7.04 3.39
N GLU A 86 -3.60 -6.01 4.21
CA GLU A 86 -4.64 -5.68 5.18
C GLU A 86 -5.06 -4.23 4.97
N GLU A 87 -6.33 -3.90 5.16
CA GLU A 87 -6.74 -2.49 5.26
C GLU A 87 -6.16 -1.88 6.56
N CYS A 88 -5.77 -0.61 6.51
CA CYS A 88 -5.39 0.11 7.71
C CYS A 88 -6.64 0.37 8.54
N VAL A 89 -6.95 -0.53 9.47
CA VAL A 89 -7.98 -0.24 10.48
C VAL A 89 -7.48 0.90 11.37
N PRO A 90 -8.27 1.98 11.58
CA PRO A 90 -8.03 2.88 12.69
C PRO A 90 -8.09 2.01 13.95
N GLY A 91 -6.94 1.79 14.60
CA GLY A 91 -6.91 0.98 15.81
C GLY A 91 -7.88 1.60 16.80
N THR A 92 -8.93 0.88 17.17
CA THR A 92 -9.70 1.30 18.33
C THR A 92 -8.74 1.26 19.52
N ARG A 93 -8.82 2.28 20.37
CA ARG A 93 -7.86 2.48 21.47
C ARG A 93 -7.71 1.22 22.33
N GLU A 94 -8.75 0.38 22.39
CA GLU A 94 -8.76 -0.92 23.06
C GLU A 94 -7.70 -1.92 22.52
N THR A 95 -7.48 -1.97 21.20
CA THR A 95 -6.48 -2.88 20.57
C THR A 95 -5.04 -2.43 20.75
N LEU A 96 -4.81 -1.15 21.08
CA LEU A 96 -3.48 -0.60 21.37
C LEU A 96 -3.07 -0.76 22.84
N THR A 97 -4.01 -1.08 23.74
CA THR A 97 -3.76 -1.20 25.19
C THR A 97 -3.91 -2.61 25.76
N SER A 98 -4.26 -3.61 24.95
CA SER A 98 -4.31 -4.99 25.44
C SER A 98 -2.89 -5.54 25.57
N LYS A 99 -2.40 -5.52 26.81
CA LYS A 99 -1.18 -6.20 27.27
C LYS A 99 -1.35 -7.71 27.24
#